data_AF-A0A958HT13-F1
#
_entry.id   AF-A0A958HT13-F1
#
_cell.length_a   1.000
_cell.length_b   1.000
_cell.length_c   1.000
_cell.angle_alpha   90.00
_cell.angle_beta   90.00
_cell.angle_gamma   90.00
#
_symmetry.space_group_name_H-M   'P 1'
#
loop_
_entity.id
_entity.type
_entity.pdbx_description
1 polymer ?
#
loop_
_entity_poly.entity_id
_entity_poly.type
_entity_poly.pdbx_seq_one_letter_code
_entity_poly.pdbx_strand_id
1 'polypeptide(L)'
;KQQAVVAYPFLVACLLLERRLKKALAFGVSAAILMGLFFVASNVTTEGWFQFYLLTLPMSAPSPLSGFTVTWQILLAPSFWPLVALAIFGAILALAVQHRRQNMPRLISLSLLVLPLLIMSYLTLAKQWGYVNGFLPAAFGLALAGAEAVFYALETPVSPRWARAVVLTITLALVWLQFGVSRYDPRDQIPSADDVAAGYRALDKISQAPAPIFAPTAAYLLDMVGQPMHFQASAFSDILLAARSNPAVEDVLTRYQADISEPYLRGRAATAVLPEPNWYAQVFSQENGYACESLTGDNAPLAPLTGARYVLGELCIRR
;
A
#
# COMPACT_ATOMS: atom_id res chain seq x y z
N LYS A 1 1.81 -9.90 -0.95
CA LYS A 1 1.85 -11.05 -1.89
C LYS A 1 2.87 -10.83 -3.01
N GLN A 2 2.69 -9.83 -3.87
CA GLN A 2 3.65 -9.49 -4.95
C GLN A 2 5.04 -9.14 -4.44
N GLN A 3 5.11 -8.47 -3.28
CA GLN A 3 6.38 -8.10 -2.66
C GLN A 3 7.27 -9.31 -2.34
N ALA A 4 6.70 -10.44 -1.93
CA ALA A 4 7.47 -11.65 -1.67
C ALA A 4 8.08 -12.22 -2.96
N VAL A 5 7.34 -12.17 -4.07
CA VAL A 5 7.82 -12.60 -5.40
C VAL A 5 8.99 -11.74 -5.87
N VAL A 6 8.92 -10.43 -5.64
CA VAL A 6 9.98 -9.51 -6.05
C VAL A 6 11.20 -9.61 -5.14
N ALA A 7 11.05 -9.69 -3.82
CA ALA A 7 12.17 -9.69 -2.88
C ALA A 7 12.96 -11.02 -2.87
N TYR A 8 12.28 -12.14 -3.11
CA TYR A 8 12.85 -13.48 -2.94
C TYR A 8 14.10 -13.75 -3.81
N PRO A 9 14.11 -13.49 -5.14
CA PRO A 9 15.29 -13.73 -5.98
C PRO A 9 16.53 -12.97 -5.51
N PHE A 10 16.33 -11.78 -4.93
CA PHE A 10 17.44 -10.95 -4.46
C PHE A 10 18.03 -11.45 -3.15
N LEU A 11 17.21 -11.98 -2.23
CA LEU A 11 17.71 -12.63 -1.02
C LEU A 11 18.53 -13.89 -1.36
N VAL A 12 18.07 -14.69 -2.33
CA VAL A 12 18.85 -15.83 -2.84
C VAL A 12 20.16 -15.34 -3.46
N ALA A 13 20.10 -14.33 -4.34
CA ALA A 13 21.29 -13.76 -4.95
C ALA A 13 22.29 -13.22 -3.91
N CYS A 14 21.81 -12.54 -2.86
CA CYS A 14 22.62 -12.05 -1.75
C CYS A 14 23.36 -13.21 -1.06
N LEU A 15 22.65 -14.31 -0.74
CA LEU A 15 23.25 -15.49 -0.12
C LEU A 15 24.27 -16.19 -1.04
N LEU A 16 24.02 -16.21 -2.36
CA LEU A 16 24.95 -16.76 -3.35
C LEU A 16 26.22 -15.90 -3.45
N LEU A 17 26.10 -14.58 -3.45
CA LEU A 17 27.25 -13.67 -3.47
C LEU A 17 28.09 -13.76 -2.19
N GLU A 18 27.46 -14.02 -1.04
CA GLU A 18 28.13 -14.32 0.22
C GLU A 18 28.77 -15.73 0.25
N ARG A 19 28.72 -16.48 -0.86
CA ARG A 19 29.22 -17.86 -1.00
C ARG A 19 28.56 -18.84 -0.01
N ARG A 20 27.33 -18.56 0.42
CA ARG A 20 26.55 -19.38 1.36
C ARG A 20 25.65 -20.37 0.63
N LEU A 21 26.21 -21.15 -0.30
CA LEU A 21 25.44 -21.99 -1.23
C LEU A 21 24.40 -22.90 -0.56
N LYS A 22 24.78 -23.58 0.54
CA LYS A 22 23.84 -24.46 1.27
C LYS A 22 22.63 -23.68 1.82
N LYS A 23 22.86 -22.47 2.35
CA LYS A 23 21.79 -21.60 2.87
C LYS A 23 20.96 -21.03 1.73
N ALA A 24 21.59 -20.60 0.64
CA ALA A 24 20.91 -20.12 -0.56
C ALA A 24 20.00 -21.20 -1.15
N LEU A 25 20.48 -22.44 -1.25
CA LEU A 25 19.71 -23.56 -1.76
C LEU A 25 18.57 -23.94 -0.80
N ALA A 26 18.85 -24.08 0.50
CA ALA A 26 17.82 -24.40 1.49
C ALA A 26 16.73 -23.34 1.52
N PHE A 27 17.10 -22.06 1.66
CA PHE A 27 16.15 -20.94 1.61
C PHE A 27 15.40 -20.91 0.29
N GLY A 28 16.12 -21.08 -0.82
CA GLY A 28 15.56 -21.02 -2.16
C GLY A 28 14.50 -22.10 -2.40
N VAL A 29 14.88 -23.36 -2.18
CA VAL A 29 13.98 -24.51 -2.35
C VAL A 29 12.78 -24.40 -1.40
N SER A 30 13.01 -24.11 -0.11
CA SER A 30 11.92 -23.99 0.86
C SER A 30 10.94 -22.87 0.50
N ALA A 31 11.44 -21.69 0.14
CA ALA A 31 10.58 -20.59 -0.27
C ALA A 31 9.83 -20.89 -1.57
N ALA A 32 10.49 -21.48 -2.57
CA ALA A 32 9.84 -21.88 -3.82
C ALA A 32 8.71 -22.89 -3.59
N ILE A 33 8.93 -23.91 -2.74
CA ILE A 33 7.91 -24.89 -2.38
C ILE A 33 6.75 -24.21 -1.65
N LEU A 34 7.03 -23.43 -0.59
CA LEU A 34 5.99 -22.78 0.20
C LEU A 34 5.18 -21.78 -0.63
N MET A 35 5.83 -20.97 -1.46
CA MET A 35 5.17 -20.01 -2.34
C MET A 35 4.39 -20.71 -3.45
N GLY A 36 4.93 -21.78 -4.04
CA GLY A 36 4.25 -22.59 -5.05
C GLY A 36 2.99 -23.25 -4.49
N LEU A 37 3.10 -23.90 -3.33
CA LEU A 37 1.96 -24.50 -2.62
C LEU A 37 0.92 -23.45 -2.24
N PHE A 38 1.34 -22.30 -1.70
CA PHE A 38 0.44 -21.20 -1.38
C PHE A 38 -0.27 -20.65 -2.63
N PHE A 39 0.46 -20.50 -3.74
CA PHE A 39 -0.10 -20.04 -5.00
C PHE A 39 -1.17 -21.01 -5.51
N VAL A 40 -0.85 -22.31 -5.59
CA VAL A 40 -1.78 -23.34 -6.08
C VAL A 40 -2.99 -23.43 -5.15
N ALA A 41 -2.77 -23.54 -3.83
CA ALA A 41 -3.86 -23.63 -2.86
C ALA A 41 -4.77 -22.39 -2.93
N SER A 42 -4.20 -21.19 -2.97
CA SER A 42 -4.97 -19.95 -3.08
C SER A 42 -5.72 -19.87 -4.40
N ASN A 43 -5.11 -20.30 -5.51
CA ASN A 43 -5.76 -20.24 -6.82
C ASN A 43 -6.93 -21.22 -6.93
N VAL A 44 -6.77 -22.44 -6.42
CA VAL A 44 -7.83 -23.45 -6.39
C VAL A 44 -8.98 -23.02 -5.48
N THR A 45 -8.67 -22.59 -4.25
CA THR A 45 -9.70 -22.19 -3.26
C THR A 45 -10.45 -20.91 -3.63
N THR A 46 -9.92 -20.12 -4.56
CA THR A 46 -10.56 -18.92 -5.07
C THR A 46 -11.00 -19.04 -6.52
N GLU A 47 -11.03 -20.26 -7.09
CA GLU A 47 -11.50 -20.52 -8.45
C GLU A 47 -10.84 -19.63 -9.52
N GLY A 48 -9.55 -19.31 -9.35
CA GLY A 48 -8.80 -18.46 -10.26
C GLY A 48 -8.73 -16.97 -9.89
N TRP A 49 -9.56 -16.49 -8.96
CA TRP A 49 -9.55 -15.07 -8.54
C TRP A 49 -8.19 -14.64 -7.98
N PHE A 50 -7.48 -15.54 -7.27
CA PHE A 50 -6.15 -15.24 -6.77
C PHE A 50 -5.17 -14.92 -7.90
N GLN A 51 -5.09 -15.75 -8.96
CA GLN A 51 -4.24 -15.48 -10.11
C GLN A 51 -4.67 -14.20 -10.84
N PHE A 52 -5.99 -13.99 -10.98
CA PHE A 52 -6.52 -12.79 -11.63
C PHE A 52 -6.03 -11.51 -10.93
N TYR A 53 -6.18 -11.40 -9.61
CA TYR A 53 -5.73 -10.23 -8.85
C TYR A 53 -4.20 -10.16 -8.68
N LEU A 54 -3.51 -11.30 -8.65
CA LEU A 54 -2.06 -11.32 -8.44
C LEU A 54 -1.27 -10.99 -9.71
N LEU A 55 -1.73 -11.47 -10.88
CA LEU A 55 -1.02 -11.41 -12.14
C LEU A 55 -1.79 -10.62 -13.21
N THR A 56 -3.01 -11.03 -13.55
CA THR A 56 -3.75 -10.48 -14.71
C THR A 56 -4.04 -8.99 -14.54
N LEU A 57 -4.57 -8.60 -13.39
CA LEU A 57 -4.99 -7.23 -13.12
C LEU A 57 -3.78 -6.26 -13.08
N PRO A 58 -2.68 -6.54 -12.35
CA PRO A 58 -1.46 -5.74 -12.41
C PRO A 58 -0.83 -5.62 -13.80
N MET A 59 -0.85 -6.70 -14.59
CA MET A 59 -0.33 -6.67 -15.97
C MET A 59 -1.19 -5.79 -16.90
N SER A 60 -2.40 -5.45 -16.48
CA SER A 60 -3.33 -4.59 -17.22
C SER A 60 -3.26 -3.12 -16.80
N ALA A 61 -2.46 -2.80 -15.78
CA ALA A 61 -2.30 -1.42 -15.32
C ALA A 61 -1.65 -0.52 -16.39
N PRO A 62 -1.94 0.79 -16.40
CA PRO A 62 -1.27 1.74 -17.28
C PRO A 62 0.26 1.71 -17.13
N SER A 63 0.98 2.27 -18.11
CA SER A 63 2.44 2.30 -18.10
C SER A 63 2.98 2.88 -16.78
N PRO A 64 3.92 2.19 -16.12
CA PRO A 64 4.41 2.58 -14.80
C PRO A 64 5.14 3.92 -14.81
N LEU A 65 5.56 4.41 -15.99
CA LEU A 65 6.23 5.70 -16.16
C LEU A 65 5.38 6.88 -15.67
N SER A 66 4.05 6.77 -15.72
CA SER A 66 3.13 7.78 -15.18
C SER A 66 3.26 7.96 -13.65
N GLY A 67 3.67 6.93 -12.92
CA GLY A 67 3.88 6.96 -11.48
C GLY A 67 5.23 7.55 -11.05
N PHE A 68 6.14 7.84 -12.00
CA PHE A 68 7.48 8.37 -11.69
C PHE A 68 7.42 9.72 -11.01
N THR A 69 6.67 10.68 -11.56
CA THR A 69 6.52 12.02 -11.00
C THR A 69 5.96 11.97 -9.58
N VAL A 70 4.91 11.17 -9.36
CA VAL A 70 4.30 10.98 -8.04
C VAL A 70 5.30 10.38 -7.05
N THR A 71 5.98 9.30 -7.44
CA THR A 71 6.91 8.60 -6.54
C THR A 71 8.08 9.49 -6.14
N TRP A 72 8.69 10.20 -7.10
CA TRP A 72 9.88 10.99 -6.85
C TRP A 72 9.58 12.36 -6.27
N GLN A 73 8.66 13.13 -6.87
CA GLN A 73 8.43 14.52 -6.49
C GLN A 73 7.50 14.67 -5.29
N ILE A 74 6.53 13.76 -5.12
CA ILE A 74 5.52 13.91 -4.07
C ILE A 74 5.92 13.16 -2.79
N LEU A 75 6.56 11.99 -2.93
CA LEU A 75 6.86 11.14 -1.77
C LEU A 75 8.34 11.13 -1.40
N LEU A 76 9.20 10.68 -2.32
CA LEU A 76 10.59 10.39 -1.98
C LEU A 76 11.42 11.64 -1.73
N ALA A 77 11.34 12.65 -2.60
CA ALA A 77 12.10 13.90 -2.42
C ALA A 77 11.60 14.73 -1.21
N PRO A 78 10.30 14.93 -0.96
CA PRO A 78 9.88 15.74 0.17
C PRO A 78 10.10 15.05 1.53
N SER A 79 9.85 13.73 1.60
CA SER A 79 9.76 13.03 2.89
C SER A 79 10.99 12.20 3.25
N PHE A 80 11.86 11.88 2.27
CA PHE A 80 12.96 10.92 2.46
C PHE A 80 14.31 11.38 1.87
N TRP A 81 14.42 12.64 1.41
CA TRP A 81 15.69 13.14 0.89
C TRP A 81 16.87 13.03 1.88
N PRO A 82 16.71 13.19 3.22
CA PRO A 82 17.84 13.05 4.13
C PRO A 82 18.39 11.62 4.14
N LEU A 83 17.53 10.59 4.12
CA LEU A 83 17.96 9.20 4.03
C LEU A 83 18.58 8.85 2.67
N VAL A 84 18.07 9.42 1.57
CA VAL A 84 18.68 9.25 0.25
C VAL A 84 20.08 9.86 0.22
N ALA A 85 20.23 11.09 0.72
CA ALA A 85 21.52 11.75 0.85
C ALA A 85 22.46 10.95 1.74
N LEU A 86 21.97 10.41 2.86
CA LEU A 86 22.74 9.58 3.78
C LEU A 86 23.21 8.27 3.13
N ALA A 87 22.33 7.59 2.40
CA ALA A 87 22.66 6.37 1.67
C ALA A 87 23.74 6.62 0.59
N ILE A 88 23.61 7.71 -0.18
CA ILE A 88 24.59 8.12 -1.18
C ILE A 88 25.93 8.46 -0.51
N PHE A 89 25.90 9.24 0.57
CA PHE A 89 27.09 9.60 1.33
C PHE A 89 27.82 8.37 1.89
N GLY A 90 27.08 7.43 2.47
CA GLY A 90 27.62 6.16 2.96
C GLY A 90 28.25 5.31 1.86
N ALA A 91 27.61 5.24 0.68
CA ALA A 91 28.16 4.54 -0.48
C ALA A 91 29.46 5.19 -0.97
N ILE A 92 29.51 6.53 -1.04
CA ILE A 92 30.73 7.28 -1.39
C ILE A 92 31.83 6.98 -0.38
N LEU A 93 31.55 7.04 0.92
CA LEU A 93 32.52 6.76 1.98
C LEU A 93 33.05 5.33 1.87
N ALA A 94 32.17 4.35 1.70
CA ALA A 94 32.54 2.94 1.57
C ALA A 94 33.42 2.67 0.33
N LEU A 95 33.25 3.43 -0.76
CA LEU A 95 34.05 3.35 -1.98
C LEU A 95 35.36 4.13 -1.90
N ALA A 96 35.39 5.27 -1.21
CA ALA A 96 36.55 6.15 -1.08
C ALA A 96 37.63 5.58 -0.14
N VAL A 97 37.24 4.72 0.79
CA VAL A 97 38.16 4.11 1.76
C VAL A 97 38.94 2.97 1.11
N GLN A 98 40.23 2.85 1.47
CA GLN A 98 41.21 1.91 0.93
C GLN A 98 40.80 0.42 1.02
N HIS A 99 39.71 0.12 1.72
CA HIS A 99 39.09 -1.20 1.89
C HIS A 99 38.09 -1.56 0.77
N ARG A 100 38.15 -0.89 -0.39
CA ARG A 100 37.24 -1.10 -1.52
C ARG A 100 37.00 -2.59 -1.86
N ARG A 101 38.04 -3.44 -1.84
CA ARG A 101 37.90 -4.89 -2.10
C ARG A 101 37.12 -5.64 -1.02
N GLN A 102 37.19 -5.21 0.24
CA GLN A 102 36.48 -5.83 1.36
C GLN A 102 35.04 -5.31 1.47
N ASN A 103 34.80 -4.05 1.12
CA ASN A 103 33.48 -3.42 1.21
C ASN A 103 32.58 -3.71 0.01
N MET A 104 33.14 -4.00 -1.18
CA MET A 104 32.36 -4.20 -2.40
C MET A 104 31.29 -5.30 -2.28
N PRO A 105 31.58 -6.50 -1.72
CA PRO A 105 30.55 -7.52 -1.54
C PRO A 105 29.42 -7.04 -0.64
N ARG A 106 29.73 -6.30 0.45
CA ARG A 106 28.72 -5.74 1.37
C ARG A 106 27.86 -4.68 0.69
N LEU A 107 28.45 -3.77 -0.08
CA LEU A 107 27.71 -2.78 -0.87
C LEU A 107 26.81 -3.43 -1.91
N ILE A 108 27.28 -4.49 -2.59
CA ILE A 108 26.48 -5.24 -3.54
C ILE A 108 25.31 -5.94 -2.82
N SER A 109 25.58 -6.62 -1.71
CA SER A 109 24.54 -7.28 -0.89
C SER A 109 23.49 -6.27 -0.41
N LEU A 110 23.91 -5.11 0.11
CA LEU A 110 23.01 -4.04 0.52
C LEU A 110 22.19 -3.50 -0.67
N SER A 111 22.83 -3.29 -1.82
CA SER A 111 22.14 -2.83 -3.03
C SER A 111 21.10 -3.85 -3.50
N LEU A 112 21.42 -5.14 -3.46
CA LEU A 112 20.48 -6.22 -3.78
C LEU A 112 19.32 -6.28 -2.78
N LEU A 113 19.49 -5.81 -1.55
CA LEU A 113 18.41 -5.78 -0.57
C LEU A 113 17.54 -4.51 -0.71
N VAL A 114 18.15 -3.36 -0.95
CA VAL A 114 17.48 -2.06 -0.99
C VAL A 114 16.79 -1.81 -2.33
N LEU A 115 17.43 -2.16 -3.46
CA LEU A 115 16.88 -1.91 -4.79
C LEU A 115 15.51 -2.59 -5.02
N PRO A 116 15.28 -3.85 -4.63
CA PRO A 116 13.96 -4.46 -4.74
C PRO A 116 12.91 -3.76 -3.89
N LEU A 117 13.28 -3.29 -2.70
CA LEU A 117 12.37 -2.54 -1.83
C LEU A 117 11.93 -1.23 -2.49
N LEU A 118 12.86 -0.51 -3.14
CA LEU A 118 12.55 0.68 -3.93
C LEU A 118 11.67 0.34 -5.15
N ILE A 119 12.02 -0.70 -5.90
CA ILE A 119 11.23 -1.16 -7.07
C ILE A 119 9.81 -1.56 -6.64
N MET A 120 9.67 -2.30 -5.54
CA MET A 120 8.36 -2.73 -5.02
C MET A 120 7.50 -1.53 -4.66
N SER A 121 8.05 -0.53 -3.96
CA SER A 121 7.31 0.68 -3.64
C SER A 121 6.93 1.48 -4.87
N TYR A 122 7.85 1.63 -5.83
CA TYR A 122 7.56 2.26 -7.11
C TYR A 122 6.43 1.56 -7.87
N LEU A 123 6.50 0.23 -8.04
CA LEU A 123 5.47 -0.54 -8.73
C LEU A 123 4.12 -0.47 -8.02
N THR A 124 4.11 -0.43 -6.68
CA THR A 124 2.87 -0.31 -5.90
C THR A 124 2.21 1.07 -6.09
N LEU A 125 3.00 2.13 -6.23
CA LEU A 125 2.51 3.50 -6.46
C LEU A 125 2.21 3.80 -7.93
N ALA A 126 2.91 3.13 -8.84
CA ALA A 126 2.65 3.20 -10.27
C ALA A 126 1.33 2.52 -10.64
N LYS A 127 0.85 1.59 -9.80
CA LYS A 127 -0.51 1.07 -9.89
C LYS A 127 -1.52 2.21 -9.67
N GLN A 128 -2.57 2.19 -10.48
CA GLN A 128 -3.76 3.01 -10.27
C GLN A 128 -4.35 2.77 -8.88
N TRP A 129 -4.67 3.82 -8.13
CA TRP A 129 -5.10 3.75 -6.73
C TRP A 129 -4.04 3.22 -5.76
N GLY A 130 -2.75 3.38 -6.09
CA GLY A 130 -1.66 3.21 -5.14
C GLY A 130 -1.79 4.19 -3.98
N TYR A 131 -1.74 3.68 -2.75
CA TYR A 131 -1.76 4.50 -1.54
C TYR A 131 -0.34 4.70 -1.00
N VAL A 132 -0.15 5.73 -0.15
CA VAL A 132 1.16 6.09 0.40
C VAL A 132 1.81 4.97 1.22
N ASN A 133 1.03 4.07 1.81
CA ASN A 133 1.55 2.89 2.51
C ASN A 133 2.28 1.91 1.56
N GLY A 134 2.05 1.99 0.25
CA GLY A 134 2.87 1.31 -0.76
C GLY A 134 4.35 1.73 -0.71
N PHE A 135 4.68 2.85 -0.09
CA PHE A 135 6.04 3.36 0.07
C PHE A 135 6.80 2.75 1.27
N LEU A 136 6.13 2.00 2.16
CA LEU A 136 6.77 1.41 3.35
C LEU A 136 8.02 0.57 3.04
N PRO A 137 8.05 -0.29 1.99
CA PRO A 137 9.26 -1.00 1.60
C PRO A 137 10.43 -0.06 1.29
N ALA A 138 10.23 0.98 0.50
CA ALA A 138 11.27 1.98 0.20
C ALA A 138 11.79 2.67 1.46
N ALA A 139 10.88 3.09 2.36
CA ALA A 139 11.26 3.67 3.65
C ALA A 139 12.15 2.72 4.47
N PHE A 140 11.79 1.43 4.53
CA PHE A 140 12.60 0.41 5.19
C PHE A 140 13.97 0.21 4.53
N GLY A 141 14.02 0.13 3.19
CA GLY A 141 15.27 -0.02 2.45
C GLY A 141 16.21 1.17 2.64
N LEU A 142 15.68 2.39 2.60
CA LEU A 142 16.44 3.61 2.85
C LEU A 142 16.92 3.71 4.30
N ALA A 143 16.10 3.30 5.27
CA ALA A 143 16.52 3.24 6.67
C ALA A 143 17.68 2.25 6.88
N LEU A 144 17.63 1.09 6.23
CA LEU A 144 18.70 0.11 6.27
C LEU A 144 19.99 0.64 5.64
N ALA A 145 19.88 1.28 4.47
CA ALA A 145 21.02 1.93 3.83
C ALA A 145 21.60 3.06 4.68
N GLY A 146 20.74 3.83 5.36
CA GLY A 146 21.13 4.86 6.30
C GLY A 146 21.88 4.31 7.52
N ALA A 147 21.40 3.21 8.10
CA ALA A 147 22.07 2.53 9.20
C ALA A 147 23.46 2.02 8.80
N GLU A 148 23.59 1.47 7.60
CA GLU A 148 24.88 1.07 7.02
C GLU A 148 25.81 2.26 6.80
N ALA A 149 25.30 3.39 6.31
CA ALA A 149 26.08 4.62 6.16
C ALA A 149 26.61 5.13 7.52
N VAL A 150 25.78 5.08 8.57
CA VAL A 150 26.19 5.42 9.95
C VAL A 150 27.29 4.48 10.43
N PHE A 151 27.13 3.17 10.21
CA PHE A 151 28.15 2.18 10.56
C PHE A 151 29.49 2.49 9.87
N TYR A 152 29.48 2.77 8.57
CA TYR A 152 30.71 3.15 7.86
C TYR A 152 31.30 4.45 8.40
N ALA A 153 30.49 5.46 8.72
CA ALA A 153 30.98 6.71 9.30
C ALA A 153 31.68 6.50 10.65
N LEU A 154 31.18 5.56 11.47
CA LEU A 154 31.75 5.23 12.78
C LEU A 154 33.05 4.42 12.67
N GLU A 155 33.06 3.39 11.82
CA GLU A 155 34.16 2.45 11.68
C GLU A 155 35.29 2.95 10.78
N THR A 156 35.01 3.88 9.86
CA THR A 156 36.03 4.34 8.93
C THR A 156 37.12 5.15 9.65
N PRO A 157 38.39 4.72 9.59
CA PRO A 157 39.50 5.51 10.10
C PRO A 157 39.78 6.65 9.10
N VAL A 158 39.10 7.78 9.27
CA VAL A 158 39.37 9.00 8.49
C VAL A 158 40.49 9.78 9.16
N SER A 159 41.60 9.96 8.46
CA SER A 159 42.68 10.87 8.86
C SER A 159 42.67 12.09 7.93
N PRO A 160 42.82 13.31 8.45
CA PRO A 160 43.04 13.69 9.86
C PRO A 160 41.77 13.64 10.73
N ARG A 161 41.92 13.69 12.07
CA ARG A 161 40.80 13.57 13.06
C ARG A 161 39.64 14.54 12.81
N TRP A 162 39.92 15.75 12.33
CA TRP A 162 38.86 16.73 12.02
C TRP A 162 37.94 16.26 10.90
N ALA A 163 38.47 15.54 9.90
CA ALA A 163 37.67 15.01 8.80
C ALA A 163 36.71 13.91 9.30
N ARG A 164 37.14 13.09 10.26
CA ARG A 164 36.25 12.14 10.95
C ARG A 164 35.11 12.84 11.68
N ALA A 165 35.42 13.93 12.40
CA ALA A 165 34.39 14.72 13.10
C ALA A 165 33.38 15.31 12.12
N VAL A 166 33.83 15.80 10.96
CA VAL A 166 32.95 16.30 9.88
C VAL A 166 32.04 15.18 9.35
N VAL A 167 32.61 14.01 9.02
CA VAL A 167 31.83 12.85 8.52
C VAL A 167 30.74 12.46 9.52
N LEU A 168 31.10 12.29 10.79
CA LEU A 168 30.13 11.94 11.84
C LEU A 168 29.07 13.02 12.04
N THR A 169 29.46 14.30 12.01
CA THR A 169 28.53 15.43 12.15
C THR A 169 27.52 15.44 11.01
N ILE A 170 27.96 15.27 9.76
CA ILE A 170 27.07 15.20 8.59
C ILE A 170 26.12 14.02 8.71
N THR A 171 26.64 12.83 9.03
CA THR A 171 25.83 11.62 9.22
C THR A 171 24.75 11.82 10.29
N LEU A 172 25.12 12.31 11.47
CA LEU A 172 24.16 12.55 12.56
C LEU A 172 23.16 13.64 12.19
N ALA A 173 23.61 14.72 11.53
CA ALA A 173 22.73 15.78 11.06
C ALA A 173 21.67 15.24 10.08
N LEU A 174 22.05 14.38 9.14
CA LEU A 174 21.10 13.75 8.20
C LEU A 174 20.09 12.83 8.91
N VAL A 175 20.53 12.08 9.92
CA VAL A 175 19.62 11.25 10.75
C VAL A 175 18.62 12.14 11.51
N TRP A 176 19.10 13.20 12.18
CA TRP A 176 18.24 14.14 12.88
C TRP A 176 17.29 14.88 11.94
N LEU A 177 17.76 15.29 10.77
CA LEU A 177 16.93 15.88 9.73
C LEU A 177 15.85 14.90 9.25
N GLN A 178 16.15 13.61 9.08
CA GLN A 178 15.11 12.63 8.74
C GLN A 178 14.02 12.57 9.82
N PHE A 179 14.39 12.52 11.11
CA PHE A 179 13.40 12.55 12.19
C PHE A 179 12.58 13.85 12.19
N GLY A 180 13.21 14.97 11.87
CA GLY A 180 12.53 16.26 11.72
C GLY A 180 11.53 16.28 10.57
N VAL A 181 11.93 15.79 9.39
CA VAL A 181 11.08 15.71 8.19
C VAL A 181 9.95 14.71 8.37
N SER A 182 10.19 13.58 9.05
CA SER A 182 9.19 12.56 9.35
C SER A 182 8.40 12.84 10.63
N ARG A 183 8.46 14.04 11.18
CA ARG A 183 7.68 14.41 12.37
C ARG A 183 6.21 14.50 12.01
N TYR A 184 5.38 13.72 12.69
CA TYR A 184 3.92 13.83 12.67
C TYR A 184 3.38 13.58 14.07
N ASP A 185 2.16 14.03 14.36
CA ASP A 185 1.47 13.70 15.61
C ASP A 185 0.66 12.42 15.40
N PRO A 186 1.03 11.28 16.02
CA PRO A 186 0.26 10.05 15.87
C PRO A 186 -1.16 10.17 16.46
N ARG A 187 -1.40 11.13 17.36
CA ARG A 187 -2.73 11.36 17.94
C ARG A 187 -3.74 11.85 16.90
N ASP A 188 -3.28 12.49 15.82
CA ASP A 188 -4.14 12.93 14.71
C ASP A 188 -4.76 11.74 13.93
N GLN A 189 -4.23 10.53 14.15
CA GLN A 189 -4.72 9.28 13.56
C GLN A 189 -5.58 8.45 14.51
N ILE A 190 -5.68 8.85 15.79
CA ILE A 190 -6.46 8.14 16.80
C ILE A 190 -7.85 8.81 16.86
N PRO A 191 -8.95 8.08 16.59
CA PRO A 191 -10.29 8.65 16.72
C PRO A 191 -10.57 9.16 18.13
N SER A 192 -11.28 10.29 18.24
CA SER A 192 -11.76 10.79 19.52
C SER A 192 -12.89 9.92 20.08
N ALA A 193 -13.23 10.11 21.35
CA ALA A 193 -14.39 9.43 21.95
C ALA A 193 -15.70 9.75 21.21
N ASP A 194 -15.83 10.98 20.71
CA ASP A 194 -17.00 11.42 19.95
C ASP A 194 -17.07 10.75 18.57
N ASP A 195 -15.92 10.56 17.90
CA ASP A 195 -15.82 9.83 16.63
C ASP A 195 -16.24 8.37 16.81
N VAL A 196 -15.77 7.73 17.89
CA VAL A 196 -16.14 6.35 18.23
C VAL A 196 -17.63 6.25 18.51
N ALA A 197 -18.19 7.17 19.29
CA ALA A 197 -19.62 7.21 19.58
C ALA A 197 -20.46 7.46 18.31
N ALA A 198 -19.99 8.33 17.39
CA ALA A 198 -20.62 8.56 16.10
C ALA A 198 -20.59 7.30 15.22
N GLY A 199 -19.48 6.56 15.21
CA GLY A 199 -19.35 5.28 14.52
C GLY A 199 -20.36 4.25 15.01
N TYR A 200 -20.54 4.10 16.33
CA TYR A 200 -21.54 3.18 16.88
C TYR A 200 -22.98 3.62 16.56
N ARG A 201 -23.29 4.92 16.61
CA ARG A 201 -24.61 5.42 16.18
C ARG A 201 -24.88 5.11 14.70
N ALA A 202 -23.88 5.22 13.85
CA ALA A 202 -23.99 4.86 12.44
C ALA A 202 -24.22 3.36 12.24
N LEU A 203 -23.52 2.51 12.99
CA LEU A 203 -23.76 1.06 13.00
C LEU A 203 -25.18 0.72 13.44
N ASP A 204 -25.69 1.36 14.50
CA ASP A 204 -27.07 1.16 14.96
C ASP A 204 -28.07 1.51 13.86
N LYS A 205 -27.90 2.66 13.19
CA LYS A 205 -28.74 3.05 12.04
C LYS A 205 -28.69 2.02 10.90
N ILE A 206 -27.49 1.58 10.51
CA ILE A 206 -27.30 0.59 9.44
C ILE A 206 -27.95 -0.74 9.83
N SER A 207 -27.84 -1.16 11.09
CA SER A 207 -28.42 -2.43 11.57
C SER A 207 -29.95 -2.45 11.50
N GLN A 208 -30.59 -1.29 11.64
CA GLN A 208 -32.05 -1.13 11.58
C GLN A 208 -32.57 -0.86 10.17
N ALA A 209 -31.68 -0.61 9.21
CA ALA A 209 -32.06 -0.23 7.86
C ALA A 209 -32.58 -1.45 7.05
N PRO A 210 -33.54 -1.25 6.13
CA PRO A 210 -34.05 -2.33 5.29
C PRO A 210 -32.96 -2.97 4.42
N ALA A 211 -32.89 -4.30 4.44
CA ALA A 211 -32.04 -5.07 3.55
C ALA A 211 -32.68 -5.23 2.14
N PRO A 212 -31.88 -5.47 1.08
CA PRO A 212 -30.42 -5.56 1.09
C PRO A 212 -29.77 -4.17 1.13
N ILE A 213 -28.66 -4.06 1.85
CA ILE A 213 -27.90 -2.82 2.05
C ILE A 213 -26.71 -2.79 1.09
N PHE A 214 -26.55 -1.67 0.39
CA PHE A 214 -25.42 -1.39 -0.50
C PHE A 214 -24.42 -0.43 0.17
N ALA A 215 -23.23 -0.90 0.54
CA ALA A 215 -22.16 -0.13 1.18
C ALA A 215 -20.79 -0.36 0.48
N PRO A 216 -20.59 0.11 -0.76
CA PRO A 216 -19.48 -0.34 -1.62
C PRO A 216 -18.10 0.14 -1.13
N THR A 217 -18.01 1.23 -0.39
CA THR A 217 -16.74 1.73 0.16
C THR A 217 -16.47 1.25 1.59
N ALA A 218 -17.48 0.69 2.25
CA ALA A 218 -17.41 0.28 3.65
C ALA A 218 -18.16 -1.02 3.91
N ALA A 219 -18.01 -2.00 3.00
CA ALA A 219 -18.72 -3.28 3.08
C ALA A 219 -18.48 -4.03 4.40
N TYR A 220 -17.32 -3.82 5.05
CA TYR A 220 -17.02 -4.39 6.36
C TYR A 220 -17.98 -3.95 7.47
N LEU A 221 -18.64 -2.78 7.35
CA LEU A 221 -19.66 -2.35 8.30
C LEU A 221 -20.89 -3.27 8.26
N LEU A 222 -21.18 -3.88 7.11
CA LEU A 222 -22.26 -4.85 6.98
C LEU A 222 -21.97 -6.10 7.82
N ASP A 223 -20.73 -6.60 7.78
CA ASP A 223 -20.29 -7.72 8.63
C ASP A 223 -20.44 -7.40 10.11
N MET A 224 -20.07 -6.18 10.52
CA MET A 224 -20.20 -5.73 11.91
C MET A 224 -21.65 -5.71 12.42
N VAL A 225 -22.63 -5.53 11.54
CA VAL A 225 -24.07 -5.57 11.88
C VAL A 225 -24.75 -6.89 11.49
N GLY A 226 -23.97 -7.93 11.16
CA GLY A 226 -24.48 -9.25 10.80
C GLY A 226 -25.21 -9.31 9.45
N GLN A 227 -24.96 -8.35 8.57
CA GLN A 227 -25.52 -8.29 7.22
C GLN A 227 -24.52 -8.86 6.20
N PRO A 228 -24.98 -9.48 5.10
CA PRO A 228 -24.09 -10.01 4.08
C PRO A 228 -23.21 -8.91 3.47
N MET A 229 -21.90 -9.12 3.49
CA MET A 229 -20.96 -8.30 2.73
C MET A 229 -21.15 -8.52 1.23
N HIS A 230 -20.86 -7.49 0.45
CA HIS A 230 -20.74 -7.58 -1.00
C HIS A 230 -19.40 -7.00 -1.45
N PHE A 231 -19.28 -6.69 -2.73
CA PHE A 231 -18.04 -6.17 -3.29
C PHE A 231 -17.60 -4.82 -2.72
N GLN A 232 -16.31 -4.55 -2.87
CA GLN A 232 -15.70 -3.28 -2.52
C GLN A 232 -15.44 -2.44 -3.80
N ALA A 233 -15.73 -1.13 -3.72
CA ALA A 233 -15.72 -0.20 -4.85
C ALA A 233 -14.37 -0.13 -5.56
N SER A 234 -13.26 -0.08 -4.82
CA SER A 234 -11.91 -0.01 -5.40
C SER A 234 -11.53 -1.28 -6.19
N ALA A 235 -12.00 -2.46 -5.76
CA ALA A 235 -11.81 -3.68 -6.55
C ALA A 235 -12.54 -3.60 -7.90
N PHE A 236 -13.77 -3.09 -7.89
CA PHE A 236 -14.53 -2.83 -9.13
C PHE A 236 -13.85 -1.77 -10.00
N SER A 237 -13.38 -0.67 -9.40
CA SER A 237 -12.65 0.38 -10.12
C SER A 237 -11.36 -0.13 -10.74
N ASP A 238 -10.61 -1.01 -10.06
CA ASP A 238 -9.40 -1.63 -10.62
C ASP A 238 -9.74 -2.47 -11.86
N ILE A 239 -10.80 -3.29 -11.80
CA ILE A 239 -11.27 -4.11 -12.94
C ILE A 239 -11.74 -3.22 -14.09
N LEU A 240 -12.57 -2.22 -13.80
CA LEU A 240 -13.10 -1.26 -14.78
C LEU A 240 -11.98 -0.56 -15.54
N LEU A 241 -10.90 -0.23 -14.84
CA LEU A 241 -9.73 0.38 -15.46
C LEU A 241 -9.00 -0.57 -16.38
N ALA A 242 -8.67 -1.74 -15.85
CA ALA A 242 -7.89 -2.75 -16.53
C ALA A 242 -8.60 -3.28 -17.79
N ALA A 243 -9.93 -3.33 -17.77
CA ALA A 243 -10.72 -3.66 -18.96
C ALA A 243 -10.48 -2.71 -20.14
N ARG A 244 -10.09 -1.44 -19.89
CA ARG A 244 -9.80 -0.47 -20.97
C ARG A 244 -8.55 -0.82 -21.78
N SER A 245 -7.64 -1.61 -21.19
CA SER A 245 -6.34 -1.95 -21.77
C SER A 245 -6.18 -3.45 -22.03
N ASN A 246 -7.05 -4.31 -21.47
CA ASN A 246 -6.95 -5.76 -21.60
C ASN A 246 -8.33 -6.40 -21.85
N PRO A 247 -8.59 -6.93 -23.07
CA PRO A 247 -9.86 -7.59 -23.41
C PRO A 247 -10.21 -8.78 -22.50
N ALA A 248 -9.22 -9.52 -22.00
CA ALA A 248 -9.48 -10.64 -21.08
C ALA A 248 -10.06 -10.17 -19.74
N VAL A 249 -9.83 -8.90 -19.36
CA VAL A 249 -10.43 -8.28 -18.17
C VAL A 249 -11.83 -7.73 -18.49
N GLU A 250 -12.11 -7.35 -19.74
CA GLU A 250 -13.44 -6.89 -20.17
C GLU A 250 -14.51 -7.97 -20.02
N ASP A 251 -14.19 -9.23 -20.33
CA ASP A 251 -15.09 -10.38 -20.10
C ASP A 251 -15.38 -10.61 -18.61
N VAL A 252 -14.39 -10.34 -17.75
CA VAL A 252 -14.56 -10.41 -16.29
C VAL A 252 -15.41 -9.24 -15.81
N LEU A 253 -15.15 -8.03 -16.30
CA LEU A 253 -15.94 -6.84 -15.99
C LEU A 253 -17.41 -7.05 -16.36
N THR A 254 -17.69 -7.58 -17.55
CA THR A 254 -19.06 -7.80 -18.04
C THR A 254 -19.84 -8.74 -17.12
N ARG A 255 -19.24 -9.89 -16.77
CA ARG A 255 -19.84 -10.84 -15.82
C ARG A 255 -20.02 -10.23 -14.44
N TYR A 256 -18.99 -9.56 -13.94
CA TYR A 256 -19.03 -8.88 -12.65
C TYR A 256 -20.13 -7.81 -12.61
N GLN A 257 -20.30 -7.06 -13.71
CA GLN A 257 -21.34 -6.05 -13.81
C GLN A 257 -22.73 -6.69 -13.74
N ALA A 258 -22.98 -7.72 -14.55
CA ALA A 258 -24.26 -8.42 -14.60
C ALA A 258 -24.63 -9.12 -13.27
N ASP A 259 -23.67 -9.79 -12.64
CA ASP A 259 -23.94 -10.66 -11.49
C ASP A 259 -23.88 -9.93 -10.16
N ILE A 260 -23.04 -8.88 -10.07
CA ILE A 260 -22.73 -8.23 -8.80
C ILE A 260 -23.18 -6.77 -8.81
N SER A 261 -22.71 -5.93 -9.73
CA SER A 261 -22.95 -4.48 -9.60
C SER A 261 -24.36 -4.04 -10.05
N GLU A 262 -24.85 -4.54 -11.18
CA GLU A 262 -26.14 -4.14 -11.76
C GLU A 262 -27.33 -4.45 -10.86
N PRO A 263 -27.41 -5.60 -10.16
CA PRO A 263 -28.48 -5.87 -9.21
C PRO A 263 -28.66 -4.74 -8.19
N TYR A 264 -27.56 -4.29 -7.55
CA TYR A 264 -27.64 -3.19 -6.58
C TYR A 264 -27.91 -1.85 -7.25
N LEU A 265 -27.30 -1.60 -8.42
CA LEU A 265 -27.42 -0.32 -9.13
C LEU A 265 -28.78 -0.14 -9.85
N ARG A 266 -29.52 -1.21 -10.15
CA ARG A 266 -30.89 -1.16 -10.67
C ARG A 266 -31.96 -1.16 -9.57
N GLY A 267 -31.57 -0.77 -8.37
CA GLY A 267 -32.50 -0.53 -7.27
C GLY A 267 -32.96 -1.78 -6.53
N ARG A 268 -32.23 -2.90 -6.58
CA ARG A 268 -32.52 -4.00 -5.63
C ARG A 268 -32.10 -3.67 -4.21
N ALA A 269 -31.18 -2.71 -4.02
CA ALA A 269 -30.84 -2.22 -2.69
C ALA A 269 -32.04 -1.48 -2.09
N ALA A 270 -32.50 -1.92 -0.92
CA ALA A 270 -33.50 -1.17 -0.16
C ALA A 270 -32.84 0.01 0.58
N THR A 271 -31.56 -0.13 0.90
CA THR A 271 -30.75 0.88 1.57
C THR A 271 -29.39 1.01 0.88
N ALA A 272 -28.85 2.22 0.81
CA ALA A 272 -27.46 2.49 0.43
C ALA A 272 -26.74 3.33 1.49
N VAL A 273 -25.51 2.96 1.82
CA VAL A 273 -24.58 3.71 2.66
C VAL A 273 -23.52 4.31 1.74
N LEU A 274 -23.55 5.63 1.58
CA LEU A 274 -22.77 6.33 0.55
C LEU A 274 -21.64 7.17 1.17
N PRO A 275 -20.48 7.25 0.50
CA PRO A 275 -19.42 8.15 0.91
C PRO A 275 -19.75 9.60 0.52
N GLU A 276 -19.05 10.58 1.10
CA GLU A 276 -19.22 12.03 0.83
C GLU A 276 -19.02 12.44 -0.64
N PRO A 277 -18.21 11.75 -1.47
CA PRO A 277 -18.32 11.93 -2.91
C PRO A 277 -19.60 11.26 -3.44
N ASN A 278 -20.38 12.03 -4.20
CA ASN A 278 -21.63 11.63 -4.86
C ASN A 278 -21.47 10.58 -6.00
N TRP A 279 -20.54 9.62 -5.87
CA TRP A 279 -20.23 8.61 -6.89
C TRP A 279 -21.43 7.80 -7.35
N TYR A 280 -22.43 7.66 -6.48
CA TYR A 280 -23.65 6.91 -6.75
C TYR A 280 -24.92 7.77 -6.64
N ALA A 281 -24.80 9.11 -6.58
CA ALA A 281 -25.96 9.98 -6.46
C ALA A 281 -26.91 9.86 -7.67
N GLN A 282 -26.39 9.54 -8.86
CA GLN A 282 -27.25 9.26 -10.02
C GLN A 282 -28.12 8.00 -9.88
N VAL A 283 -27.83 7.14 -8.90
CA VAL A 283 -28.57 5.89 -8.64
C VAL A 283 -29.40 6.00 -7.36
N PHE A 284 -28.80 6.45 -6.27
CA PHE A 284 -29.43 6.54 -4.95
C PHE A 284 -29.81 8.00 -4.66
N SER A 285 -30.83 8.49 -5.37
CA SER A 285 -31.35 9.85 -5.24
C SER A 285 -32.85 9.87 -4.99
N GLN A 286 -33.34 11.04 -4.60
CA GLN A 286 -34.78 11.31 -4.51
C GLN A 286 -35.51 11.08 -5.84
N GLU A 287 -34.89 11.42 -6.97
CA GLU A 287 -35.44 11.17 -8.31
C GLU A 287 -35.67 9.66 -8.57
N ASN A 288 -34.83 8.81 -7.99
CA ASN A 288 -34.93 7.34 -8.08
C ASN A 288 -35.69 6.71 -6.90
N GLY A 289 -36.40 7.52 -6.08
CA GLY A 289 -37.23 7.04 -4.99
C GLY A 289 -36.50 6.76 -3.67
N TYR A 290 -35.30 7.30 -3.48
CA TYR A 290 -34.58 7.19 -2.21
C TYR A 290 -34.74 8.45 -1.36
N ALA A 291 -34.97 8.28 -0.07
CA ALA A 291 -34.83 9.32 0.93
C ALA A 291 -33.47 9.18 1.60
N CYS A 292 -32.61 10.18 1.42
CA CYS A 292 -31.28 10.21 2.00
C CYS A 292 -31.24 11.08 3.25
N GLU A 293 -30.61 10.59 4.30
CA GLU A 293 -30.30 11.35 5.51
C GLU A 293 -28.81 11.27 5.83
N SER A 294 -28.30 12.27 6.54
CA SER A 294 -26.92 12.24 7.02
C SER A 294 -26.73 11.09 8.02
N LEU A 295 -25.68 10.29 7.79
CA LEU A 295 -25.34 9.19 8.68
C LEU A 295 -24.80 9.69 10.03
N THR A 296 -24.16 10.87 10.04
CA THR A 296 -23.49 11.44 11.23
C THR A 296 -24.09 12.75 11.75
N GLY A 297 -25.12 13.31 11.11
CA GLY A 297 -25.70 14.61 11.48
C GLY A 297 -25.02 15.76 10.75
N ASP A 298 -24.49 16.75 11.46
CA ASP A 298 -23.90 18.00 10.93
C ASP A 298 -22.58 17.82 10.14
N ASN A 299 -22.51 16.82 9.26
CA ASN A 299 -21.39 16.51 8.35
C ASN A 299 -20.07 16.12 9.03
N ALA A 300 -20.08 15.60 10.26
CA ALA A 300 -18.86 15.09 10.86
C ALA A 300 -18.44 13.78 10.14
N PRO A 301 -17.29 13.72 9.48
CA PRO A 301 -16.88 12.51 8.79
C PRO A 301 -16.59 11.38 9.78
N LEU A 302 -17.13 10.18 9.54
CA LEU A 302 -16.70 9.01 10.30
C LEU A 302 -15.23 8.71 9.99
N ALA A 303 -14.35 8.93 10.95
CA ALA A 303 -12.97 8.48 10.86
C ALA A 303 -12.88 7.04 11.37
N PRO A 304 -12.62 6.03 10.52
CA PRO A 304 -12.36 4.69 11.03
C PRO A 304 -11.05 4.65 11.81
N LEU A 305 -10.93 3.65 12.68
CA LEU A 305 -9.75 3.38 13.52
C LEU A 305 -8.43 3.23 12.73
N THR A 306 -8.50 3.09 11.41
CA THR A 306 -7.34 2.94 10.52
C THR A 306 -6.68 4.27 10.15
N GLY A 307 -7.22 5.42 10.58
CA GLY A 307 -6.70 6.76 10.28
C GLY A 307 -6.96 7.24 8.83
N ALA A 308 -7.33 6.33 7.93
CA ALA A 308 -7.81 6.66 6.60
C ALA A 308 -9.22 7.27 6.73
N ARG A 309 -9.33 8.60 6.60
CA ARG A 309 -10.62 9.31 6.65
C ARG A 309 -11.51 8.88 5.48
N TYR A 310 -12.35 7.89 5.69
CA TYR A 310 -13.42 7.51 4.78
C TYR A 310 -14.69 8.21 5.23
N VAL A 311 -15.02 9.33 4.59
CA VAL A 311 -16.24 10.04 4.97
C VAL A 311 -17.45 9.25 4.45
N LEU A 312 -18.15 8.55 5.35
CA LEU A 312 -19.50 8.07 5.09
C LEU A 312 -20.44 9.24 5.35
N GLY A 313 -21.10 9.70 4.28
CA GLY A 313 -21.94 10.89 4.33
C GLY A 313 -23.40 10.55 4.61
N GLU A 314 -23.95 9.60 3.84
CA GLU A 314 -25.41 9.46 3.73
C GLU A 314 -25.89 8.01 3.86
N LEU A 315 -27.09 7.89 4.43
CA LEU A 315 -27.92 6.69 4.41
C LEU A 315 -29.15 6.96 3.56
N CYS A 316 -29.26 6.29 2.42
CA CYS A 316 -30.36 6.43 1.48
C CYS A 316 -31.28 5.21 1.54
N ILE A 317 -32.54 5.41 1.90
CA ILE A 317 -33.55 4.34 2.02
C ILE A 317 -34.61 4.51 0.94
N ARG A 318 -34.92 3.44 0.22
CA ARG A 318 -35.96 3.42 -0.81
C ARG A 318 -37.35 3.55 -0.16
N ARG A 319 -38.16 4.50 -0.62
CA ARG A 319 -39.55 4.70 -0.19
C ARG A 319 -40.55 4.09 -1.16
#